data_AF-A0A660USQ3-F1
#
_entry.id   AF-A0A660USQ3-F1
#
_cell.length_a   1.000
_cell.length_b   1.000
_cell.length_c   1.000
_cell.angle_alpha   90.00
_cell.angle_beta   90.00
_cell.angle_gamma   90.00
#
_symmetry.space_group_name_H-M   'P 1'
#
loop_
_entity.id
_entity.type
_entity.pdbx_description
1 polymer ?
#
loop_
_entity_poly.entity_id
_entity_poly.type
_entity_poly.pdbx_seq_one_letter_code
_entity_poly.pdbx_strand_id
1 'polypeptide(L)' 'MFKEGTDMFTSQCDYLKTVKESINGARPIDEDTLSSVAVLAERLERLKKTSSLFADVAFSDDVQELADCELISAIS' A
#
# COMPACT_ATOMS: atom_id res chain seq x y z
N MET A 1 36.81 11.02 3.24
CA MET A 1 35.73 10.44 4.05
C MET A 1 34.51 10.37 3.17
N PHE A 2 34.15 9.17 2.70
CA PHE A 2 32.96 8.97 1.86
C PHE A 2 31.87 8.38 2.71
N LYS A 3 30.84 9.17 3.03
CA LYS A 3 29.58 8.66 3.53
C LYS A 3 28.53 9.75 3.40
N GLU A 4 27.79 9.71 2.31
CA GLU A 4 26.37 10.09 2.27
C GLU A 4 25.82 9.65 0.91
N GLY A 5 25.74 8.32 0.75
CA GLY A 5 24.69 7.73 -0.05
C GLY A 5 23.47 7.68 0.84
N THR A 6 22.77 8.81 0.96
CA THR A 6 21.48 8.89 1.63
C THR A 6 20.51 8.11 0.77
N ASP A 7 20.12 6.95 1.30
CA ASP A 7 19.23 5.99 0.68
C ASP A 7 17.97 6.69 0.13
N MET A 8 17.91 6.86 -1.20
CA MET A 8 16.74 7.36 -1.94
C MET A 8 15.55 6.37 -1.92
N PHE A 9 15.62 5.29 -1.14
CA PHE A 9 14.53 4.32 -0.95
C PHE A 9 13.60 4.65 0.24
N THR A 10 13.78 5.80 0.89
CA THR A 10 12.96 6.20 2.04
C THR A 10 11.52 6.57 1.73
N SER A 11 11.05 6.53 0.49
CA SER A 11 9.61 6.64 0.23
C SER A 11 8.86 5.32 0.38
N GLN A 12 9.54 4.16 0.46
CA GLN A 12 8.85 2.86 0.42
C GLN A 12 8.26 2.36 1.75
N CYS A 13 8.84 2.81 2.86
CA CYS A 13 8.40 2.41 4.19
C CYS A 13 7.20 3.23 4.69
N ASP A 14 6.93 4.38 4.08
CA ASP A 14 5.87 5.28 4.55
C ASP A 14 4.48 4.72 4.26
N TYR A 15 4.22 4.16 3.08
CA TYR A 15 2.89 3.62 2.77
C TYR A 15 2.51 2.43 3.65
N LEU A 16 3.44 1.52 3.94
CA LEU A 16 3.17 0.39 4.85
C LEU A 16 2.88 0.88 6.27
N LYS A 17 3.57 1.92 6.71
CA LYS A 17 3.37 2.53 8.03
C LYS A 17 2.01 3.24 8.10
N THR A 18 1.70 4.05 7.10
CA THR A 18 0.44 4.78 6.91
C THR A 18 -0.76 3.82 6.94
N VAL A 19 -0.72 2.74 6.15
CA VAL A 19 -1.79 1.73 6.12
C VAL A 19 -1.90 0.97 7.44
N LYS A 20 -0.76 0.57 8.04
CA LYS A 20 -0.74 -0.12 9.33
C LYS A 20 -1.31 0.73 10.46
N GLU A 21 -0.97 2.02 10.49
CA GLU A 21 -1.48 2.95 11.50
C GLU A 21 -2.99 3.17 11.34
N SER A 22 -3.51 3.21 10.11
CA SER A 22 -4.97 3.32 9.88
C SER A 22 -5.73 2.08 10.30
N ILE A 23 -5.25 0.89 9.94
CA ILE A 23 -5.92 -0.37 10.28
C ILE A 23 -5.89 -0.61 11.79
N ASN A 24 -4.80 -0.22 12.46
CA ASN A 24 -4.73 -0.27 13.92
C ASN A 24 -5.54 0.83 14.62
N GLY A 25 -6.23 1.71 13.88
CA GLY A 25 -6.98 2.83 14.42
C GLY A 25 -6.12 3.92 15.07
N ALA A 26 -4.79 3.89 14.86
CA ALA A 26 -3.87 4.91 15.36
C ALA A 26 -3.99 6.23 14.59
N ARG A 27 -4.52 6.18 13.36
CA ARG A 27 -4.90 7.33 12.54
C ARG A 27 -6.22 7.06 11.81
N PRO A 28 -6.96 8.10 11.42
CA PRO A 28 -8.15 7.93 10.58
C PRO A 28 -7.78 7.34 9.21
N ILE A 29 -8.78 6.74 8.54
CA ILE A 29 -8.67 6.37 7.13
C ILE A 29 -8.94 7.65 6.32
N ASP A 30 -7.87 8.32 5.93
CA ASP A 30 -7.88 9.50 5.06
C ASP A 30 -7.27 9.19 3.67
N GLU A 31 -7.30 10.18 2.77
CA GLU A 31 -6.86 10.07 1.37
C GLU A 31 -5.41 9.56 1.21
N ASP A 32 -4.50 9.87 2.15
CA ASP A 32 -3.14 9.33 2.15
C ASP A 32 -3.12 7.82 2.44
N THR A 33 -4.06 7.34 3.25
CA THR A 33 -4.26 5.88 3.49
C THR A 33 -4.65 5.21 2.19
N LEU A 34 -5.64 5.77 1.52
CA LEU A 34 -6.24 5.19 0.35
C LEU A 34 -5.25 5.19 -0.82
N SER A 35 -4.53 6.30 -1.03
CA SER A 35 -3.40 6.40 -1.95
C SER A 35 -2.29 5.37 -1.65
N SER A 36 -1.98 5.17 -0.37
CA SER A 36 -0.99 4.17 0.05
C SER A 36 -1.45 2.74 -0.24
N VAL A 37 -2.72 2.42 0.02
CA VAL A 37 -3.32 1.12 -0.31
C VAL A 37 -3.31 0.90 -1.83
N ALA A 38 -3.65 1.90 -2.63
CA ALA A 38 -3.64 1.81 -4.08
C ALA A 38 -2.24 1.48 -4.64
N VAL A 39 -1.19 2.13 -4.11
CA VAL A 39 0.20 1.83 -4.48
C VAL A 39 0.58 0.39 -4.09
N LEU A 40 0.16 -0.07 -2.90
CA LEU A 40 0.40 -1.45 -2.48
C LEU A 40 -0.34 -2.45 -3.39
N ALA A 41 -1.57 -2.15 -3.79
CA ALA A 41 -2.37 -2.97 -4.69
C ALA A 41 -1.75 -3.08 -6.09
N GLU A 42 -1.30 -1.96 -6.67
CA GLU A 42 -0.58 -1.97 -7.95
C GLU A 42 0.67 -2.85 -7.85
N ARG A 43 1.46 -2.69 -6.78
CA ARG A 43 2.69 -3.47 -6.59
C ARG A 43 2.41 -4.95 -6.41
N LEU A 44 1.37 -5.32 -5.68
CA LEU A 44 0.96 -6.71 -5.53
C LEU A 44 0.52 -7.29 -6.87
N GLU A 45 -0.25 -6.56 -7.67
CA GLU A 45 -0.66 -7.00 -9.00
C GLU A 45 0.54 -7.22 -9.94
N ARG A 46 1.52 -6.31 -9.92
CA ARG A 46 2.77 -6.47 -10.68
C ARG A 46 3.58 -7.67 -10.21
N LEU A 47 3.60 -7.92 -8.91
CA LEU A 47 4.27 -9.09 -8.34
C LEU A 47 3.60 -10.40 -8.80
N LYS A 48 2.26 -10.43 -8.78
CA LYS A 48 1.45 -11.54 -9.33
C LYS A 48 1.72 -11.79 -10.81
N LYS A 49 1.85 -10.71 -11.60
CA LYS A 49 2.18 -10.79 -13.03
C LYS A 49 3.61 -11.31 -13.28
N THR A 50 4.51 -11.12 -12.31
CA THR A 50 5.91 -11.56 -12.44
C THR A 50 6.09 -13.05 -12.13
N SER A 51 5.31 -13.60 -11.21
CA SER A 51 5.37 -15.03 -10.88
C SER A 51 4.04 -15.55 -10.32
N SER A 52 3.65 -16.73 -10.78
CA SER A 52 2.48 -17.47 -10.27
C SER A 52 2.63 -17.86 -8.80
N LEU A 53 3.85 -17.83 -8.24
CA LEU A 53 4.08 -18.05 -6.80
C LEU A 53 3.34 -17.04 -5.91
N PHE A 54 3.03 -15.86 -6.44
CA PHE A 54 2.33 -14.81 -5.70
C PHE A 54 0.82 -14.76 -5.99
N ALA A 55 0.29 -15.68 -6.82
CA ALA A 55 -1.11 -15.65 -7.24
C ALA A 55 -2.09 -15.66 -6.05
N ASP A 56 -1.79 -16.48 -5.04
CA ASP A 56 -2.60 -16.62 -3.82
C ASP A 56 -2.28 -15.56 -2.74
N VAL A 57 -1.33 -14.66 -2.98
CA VAL A 57 -1.05 -13.56 -2.03
C VAL A 57 -2.14 -12.50 -2.19
N ALA A 58 -2.94 -12.32 -1.15
CA ALA A 58 -3.97 -11.29 -1.08
C ALA A 58 -3.73 -10.41 0.15
N PHE A 59 -4.39 -9.25 0.15
CA PHE A 59 -4.50 -8.44 1.34
C PHE A 59 -5.44 -9.09 2.37
N SER A 60 -5.31 -8.70 3.64
CA SER A 60 -6.31 -9.04 4.65
C SER A 60 -7.62 -8.31 4.36
N ASP A 61 -8.74 -8.85 4.83
CA ASP A 61 -10.08 -8.29 4.61
C ASP A 61 -10.14 -6.79 4.96
N ASP A 62 -9.51 -6.36 6.06
CA ASP A 62 -9.45 -4.95 6.48
C ASP A 62 -8.77 -4.03 5.45
N VAL A 63 -7.74 -4.51 4.75
CA VAL A 63 -7.00 -3.75 3.73
C VAL A 63 -7.72 -3.85 2.37
N GLN A 64 -8.37 -4.98 2.11
CA GLN A 64 -9.13 -5.21 0.88
C GLN A 64 -10.34 -4.27 0.81
N GLU A 65 -11.04 -4.08 1.93
CA GLU A 65 -12.15 -3.12 2.01
C GLU A 65 -11.70 -1.69 1.74
N LEU A 66 -10.50 -1.31 2.20
CA LEU A 66 -9.90 -0.01 1.91
C LEU A 66 -9.52 0.15 0.43
N ALA A 67 -9.02 -0.92 -0.19
CA ALA A 67 -8.67 -0.91 -1.61
C ALA A 67 -9.92 -0.78 -2.50
N ASP A 68 -11.02 -1.42 -2.12
CA ASP A 68 -12.28 -1.40 -2.86
C ASP A 68 -13.02 -0.06 -2.68
N CYS A 69 -12.81 0.63 -1.55
CA CYS A 69 -13.43 1.92 -1.26
C CYS A 69 -12.98 3.04 -2.23
N GLU A 70 -11.73 3.00 -2.72
CA GLU A 70 -11.22 3.91 -3.77
C GLU A 70 -11.92 3.73 -5.12
N LEU A 71 -12.34 2.49 -5.41
CA LEU A 71 -13.00 2.19 -6.68
C LEU A 71 -14.37 2.85 -6.77
N ILE A 72 -15.04 3.10 -5.64
CA ILE A 72 -16.36 3.77 -5.62
C ILE A 72 -16.22 5.28 -5.81
N SER A 73 -15.18 5.90 -5.24
CA SER A 73 -14.92 7.34 -5.40
C SER A 73 -14.47 7.72 -6.81
N ALA A 74 -13.83 6.81 -7.55
CA ALA A 74 -13.40 7.06 -8.94
C ALA A 74 -14.55 6.95 -9.98
N ILE A 75 -15.74 6.48 -9.59
CA ILE A 75 -16.88 6.25 -10.50
C ILE A 75 -18.08 7.17 -10.17
N SER A 76 -18.01 8.04 -9.16
CA SER A 76 -19.02 9.09 -8.87
C SER A 76 -18.58 10.46 -9.35
#